data_AF-A0A0T6DMU6-F1
#
_entry.id   AF-A0A0T6DMU6-F1
#
_cell.length_a   1.000
_cell.length_b   1.000
_cell.length_c   1.000
_cell.angle_alpha   90.00
_cell.angle_beta   90.00
_cell.angle_gamma   90.00
#
_symmetry.space_group_name_H-M   'P 1'
#
loop_
_entity.id
_entity.type
_entity.pdbx_description
1 polymer ?
#
loop_
_entity_poly.entity_id
_entity_poly.type
_entity_poly.pdbx_seq_one_letter_code
_entity_poly.pdbx_strand_id
1 'polypeptide(L)'
;MAKFLNSSGTTYHLEELIKNASDRLIIISPYLKLNERIKELLEDRNRLKIDIRIVYGKNDLHPEEINWLKNLTFIRTSFCKNLHAKCYLNENECIITSLNLYEFSQVNNNEMGVLIYRNDDAKLYADTYEEAQRIIRISDEVRMSLEKVTETENQPEPSTKTMSAPTNAIVTSTTDAAPSYSKLTTAKLAKELGLKTQELNDKLLAAGYLQSQDGELVLTDAGRVAGGVSKKGKFGEFCLWDAGMVV
;
A
#
# COMPACT_ATOMS: atom_id res chain seq x y z
N MET A 1 -14.69 -23.49 22.30
CA MET A 1 -13.40 -23.96 21.72
C MET A 1 -13.18 -23.32 20.36
N ALA A 2 -11.93 -23.12 19.94
CA ALA A 2 -11.61 -22.58 18.62
C ALA A 2 -12.09 -23.51 17.49
N LYS A 3 -12.48 -22.93 16.35
CA LYS A 3 -13.01 -23.65 15.18
C LYS A 3 -12.07 -23.48 13.99
N PHE A 4 -11.74 -24.58 13.32
CA PHE A 4 -11.00 -24.53 12.06
C PHE A 4 -11.89 -23.99 10.94
N LEU A 5 -11.30 -23.19 10.06
CA LEU A 5 -11.93 -22.61 8.88
C LEU A 5 -11.14 -22.99 7.63
N ASN A 6 -11.85 -23.43 6.59
CA ASN A 6 -11.33 -23.53 5.22
C ASN A 6 -11.55 -22.20 4.47
N SER A 7 -11.23 -22.12 3.17
CA SER A 7 -11.39 -20.89 2.37
C SER A 7 -12.79 -20.29 2.48
N SER A 8 -13.84 -21.07 2.15
CA SER A 8 -15.22 -20.60 2.14
C SER A 8 -15.70 -20.21 3.54
N GLY A 9 -15.33 -20.99 4.56
CA GLY A 9 -15.63 -20.68 5.95
C GLY A 9 -14.96 -19.38 6.40
N THR A 10 -13.71 -19.15 6.01
CA THR A 10 -12.98 -17.91 6.34
C THR A 10 -13.64 -16.68 5.74
N THR A 11 -14.00 -16.72 4.45
CA THR A 11 -14.69 -15.61 3.79
C THR A 11 -16.05 -15.35 4.42
N TYR A 12 -16.84 -16.39 4.66
CA TYR A 12 -18.15 -16.27 5.31
C TYR A 12 -18.03 -15.63 6.71
N HIS A 13 -17.13 -16.16 7.56
CA HIS A 13 -16.97 -15.67 8.91
C HIS A 13 -16.35 -14.26 8.97
N LEU A 14 -15.52 -13.88 7.99
CA LEU A 14 -15.04 -12.50 7.88
C LEU A 14 -16.20 -11.51 7.68
N GLU A 15 -17.14 -11.82 6.79
CA GLU A 15 -18.31 -10.97 6.57
C GLU A 15 -19.20 -10.89 7.81
N GLU A 16 -19.47 -12.03 8.45
CA GLU A 16 -20.26 -12.06 9.68
C GLU A 16 -19.57 -11.31 10.83
N LEU A 17 -18.24 -11.42 10.95
CA LEU A 17 -17.46 -10.70 11.95
C LEU A 17 -17.60 -9.18 11.78
N ILE A 18 -17.56 -8.67 10.55
CA ILE A 18 -17.77 -7.24 10.27
C ILE A 18 -19.22 -6.85 10.55
N LYS A 19 -20.19 -7.66 10.11
CA LYS A 19 -21.62 -7.42 10.38
C LYS A 19 -21.94 -7.41 11.87
N ASN A 20 -21.33 -8.27 12.67
CA ASN A 20 -21.70 -8.41 14.07
C ASN A 20 -20.90 -7.49 15.01
N ALA A 21 -19.99 -6.66 14.47
CA ALA A 21 -19.25 -5.67 15.25
C ALA A 21 -20.19 -4.57 15.78
N SER A 22 -20.24 -4.42 17.10
CA SER A 22 -21.15 -3.50 17.80
C SER A 22 -20.44 -2.44 18.66
N ASP A 23 -19.16 -2.66 18.99
CA ASP A 23 -18.33 -1.70 19.73
C ASP A 23 -17.09 -1.36 18.90
N ARG A 24 -16.41 -2.38 18.38
CA ARG A 24 -15.13 -2.21 17.68
C ARG A 24 -14.91 -3.25 16.60
N LEU A 25 -14.10 -2.87 15.63
CA LEU A 25 -13.60 -3.75 14.59
C LEU A 25 -12.13 -3.45 14.34
N ILE A 26 -11.30 -4.48 14.33
CA ILE A 26 -9.88 -4.37 14.00
C ILE A 26 -9.58 -5.30 12.84
N ILE A 27 -9.02 -4.73 11.78
CA ILE A 27 -8.64 -5.41 10.56
C ILE A 27 -7.15 -5.23 10.37
N ILE A 28 -6.40 -6.33 10.45
CA ILE A 28 -4.95 -6.34 10.22
C ILE A 28 -4.71 -7.22 9.01
N SER A 29 -4.20 -6.65 7.92
CA SER A 29 -3.85 -7.40 6.72
C SER A 29 -2.74 -6.67 5.97
N PRO A 30 -1.69 -7.35 5.46
CA PRO A 30 -0.60 -6.68 4.75
C PRO A 30 -1.08 -5.94 3.50
N TYR A 31 -2.07 -6.53 2.82
CA TYR A 31 -2.69 -6.01 1.61
C TYR A 31 -4.11 -5.59 1.91
N LEU A 32 -4.45 -4.36 1.55
CA LEU A 32 -5.78 -3.78 1.70
C LEU A 32 -6.38 -3.56 0.31
N LYS A 33 -7.10 -4.57 -0.21
CA LYS A 33 -7.80 -4.52 -1.51
C LYS A 33 -9.22 -5.06 -1.36
N LEU A 34 -10.06 -4.25 -0.74
CA LEU A 34 -11.39 -4.63 -0.34
C LEU A 34 -12.32 -4.81 -1.56
N ASN A 35 -13.09 -5.89 -1.57
CA ASN A 35 -14.19 -6.03 -2.52
C ASN A 35 -15.37 -5.12 -2.12
N GLU A 36 -16.29 -4.88 -3.05
CA GLU A 36 -17.45 -3.98 -2.81
C GLU A 36 -18.30 -4.43 -1.62
N ARG A 37 -18.50 -5.74 -1.44
CA ARG A 37 -19.28 -6.27 -0.32
C ARG A 37 -18.67 -5.91 1.04
N ILE A 38 -17.35 -6.02 1.21
CA ILE A 38 -16.68 -5.63 2.45
C ILE A 38 -16.72 -4.11 2.64
N LYS A 39 -16.61 -3.31 1.56
CA LYS A 39 -16.76 -1.85 1.63
C LYS A 39 -18.15 -1.45 2.13
N GLU A 40 -19.21 -2.03 1.57
CA GLU A 40 -20.60 -1.79 1.99
C GLU A 40 -20.80 -2.09 3.48
N LEU A 41 -20.24 -3.20 3.97
CA LEU A 41 -20.31 -3.57 5.39
C LEU A 41 -19.56 -2.57 6.28
N LEU A 42 -18.37 -2.11 5.86
CA LEU A 42 -17.60 -1.12 6.60
C LEU A 42 -18.30 0.25 6.62
N GLU A 43 -18.91 0.67 5.52
CA GLU A 43 -19.71 1.88 5.46
C GLU A 43 -20.91 1.81 6.41
N ASP A 44 -21.59 0.66 6.47
CA ASP A 44 -22.71 0.44 7.37
C ASP A 44 -22.28 0.53 8.84
N ARG A 45 -21.17 -0.12 9.20
CA ARG A 45 -20.59 -0.01 10.56
C ARG A 45 -20.10 1.40 10.87
N ASN A 46 -19.55 2.12 9.90
CA ASN A 46 -19.20 3.53 10.04
C ASN A 46 -20.43 4.42 10.30
N ARG A 47 -21.57 4.19 9.63
CA ARG A 47 -22.84 4.90 9.90
C ARG A 47 -23.34 4.65 11.34
N LEU A 48 -23.12 3.45 11.85
CA LEU A 48 -23.41 3.07 13.24
C LEU A 48 -22.37 3.58 14.25
N LYS A 49 -21.34 4.32 13.79
CA LYS A 49 -20.29 4.92 14.63
C LYS A 49 -19.43 3.91 15.39
N ILE A 50 -19.28 2.71 14.84
CA ILE A 50 -18.40 1.67 15.39
C ILE A 50 -16.93 2.09 15.23
N ASP A 51 -16.08 1.91 16.25
CA ASP A 51 -14.64 2.20 16.14
C ASP A 51 -13.94 1.15 15.28
N ILE A 52 -13.59 1.52 14.04
CA ILE A 52 -12.93 0.62 13.10
C ILE A 52 -11.47 1.04 12.96
N ARG A 53 -10.56 0.07 13.14
CA ARG A 53 -9.12 0.26 12.95
C ARG A 53 -8.59 -0.69 11.90
N ILE A 54 -8.00 -0.15 10.85
CA ILE A 54 -7.42 -0.91 9.75
C ILE A 54 -5.91 -0.71 9.72
N VAL A 55 -5.15 -1.79 9.86
CA VAL A 55 -3.68 -1.77 9.75
C VAL A 55 -3.25 -2.50 8.49
N TYR A 56 -2.48 -1.81 7.65
CA TYR A 56 -1.94 -2.35 6.41
C TYR A 56 -0.42 -2.23 6.32
N GLY A 57 0.22 -3.07 5.50
CA GLY A 57 1.67 -3.19 5.42
C GLY A 57 2.30 -2.85 4.07
N LYS A 58 1.47 -2.63 3.04
CA LYS A 58 1.88 -2.35 1.67
C LYS A 58 1.20 -1.08 1.18
N ASN A 59 1.98 -0.15 0.64
CA ASN A 59 1.49 1.13 0.09
C ASN A 59 1.01 0.94 -1.36
N ASP A 60 0.05 0.04 -1.56
CA ASP A 60 -0.50 -0.29 -2.88
C ASP A 60 -1.94 0.22 -3.04
N LEU A 61 -2.41 1.09 -2.14
CA LEU A 61 -3.76 1.65 -2.16
C LEU A 61 -3.94 2.61 -3.32
N HIS A 62 -5.02 2.41 -4.10
CA HIS A 62 -5.33 3.32 -5.19
C HIS A 62 -5.83 4.67 -4.63
N PRO A 63 -5.58 5.82 -5.28
CA PRO A 63 -6.07 7.12 -4.81
C PRO A 63 -7.59 7.16 -4.52
N GLU A 64 -8.38 6.37 -5.24
CA GLU A 64 -9.82 6.22 -4.99
C GLU A 64 -10.13 5.53 -3.66
N GLU A 65 -9.42 4.45 -3.31
CA GLU A 65 -9.57 3.75 -2.03
C GLU A 65 -9.12 4.64 -0.86
N ILE A 66 -8.04 5.40 -1.09
CA ILE A 66 -7.55 6.41 -0.16
C ILE A 66 -8.64 7.47 0.10
N ASN A 67 -9.24 8.01 -0.96
CA ASN A 67 -10.29 9.02 -0.83
C ASN A 67 -11.57 8.47 -0.19
N TRP A 68 -11.92 7.22 -0.51
CA TRP A 68 -13.04 6.51 0.12
C TRP A 68 -12.81 6.36 1.63
N LEU A 69 -11.65 5.84 2.06
CA LEU A 69 -11.30 5.70 3.48
C LEU A 69 -11.32 7.04 4.23
N LYS A 70 -10.87 8.14 3.59
CA LYS A 70 -10.91 9.49 4.20
C LYS A 70 -12.31 9.97 4.54
N ASN A 71 -13.32 9.54 3.79
CA ASN A 71 -14.71 9.97 4.01
C ASN A 71 -15.39 9.20 5.15
N LEU A 72 -14.71 8.22 5.76
CA LEU A 72 -15.27 7.35 6.81
C LEU A 72 -14.73 7.77 8.18
N THR A 73 -15.46 8.67 8.86
CA THR A 73 -15.04 9.33 10.10
C THR A 73 -14.70 8.39 11.26
N PHE A 74 -15.31 7.20 11.31
CA PHE A 74 -15.09 6.21 12.36
C PHE A 74 -14.12 5.10 11.95
N ILE A 75 -13.52 5.21 10.76
CA ILE A 75 -12.47 4.31 10.29
C ILE A 75 -11.12 5.01 10.36
N ARG A 76 -10.23 4.44 11.18
CA ARG A 76 -8.84 4.89 11.28
C ARG A 76 -7.93 3.91 10.58
N THR A 77 -6.99 4.44 9.81
CA THR A 77 -6.03 3.63 9.06
C THR A 77 -4.62 3.87 9.58
N SER A 78 -3.82 2.81 9.64
CA SER A 78 -2.44 2.86 10.11
C SER A 78 -1.56 1.99 9.24
N PHE A 79 -0.34 2.44 9.00
CA PHE A 79 0.66 1.70 8.22
C PHE A 79 1.66 1.03 9.16
N CYS A 80 1.88 -0.27 9.00
CA CYS A 80 2.86 -1.04 9.76
C CYS A 80 3.91 -1.61 8.81
N LYS A 81 5.15 -1.12 8.93
CA LYS A 81 6.28 -1.69 8.19
C LYS A 81 6.45 -3.17 8.57
N ASN A 82 6.77 -4.01 7.58
CA ASN A 82 6.98 -5.46 7.75
C ASN A 82 5.77 -6.24 8.28
N LEU A 83 4.55 -5.73 8.11
CA LEU A 83 3.34 -6.47 8.47
C LEU A 83 3.14 -7.68 7.56
N HIS A 84 3.01 -8.87 8.16
CA HIS A 84 2.59 -10.09 7.47
C HIS A 84 1.39 -10.77 8.16
N ALA A 85 1.05 -10.35 9.37
CA ALA A 85 -0.06 -10.87 10.15
C ALA A 85 -1.40 -10.59 9.44
N LYS A 86 -2.30 -11.56 9.51
CA LYS A 86 -3.68 -11.45 9.01
C LYS A 86 -4.59 -11.83 10.15
N CYS A 87 -5.22 -10.84 10.72
CA CYS A 87 -6.07 -11.00 11.88
C CYS A 87 -7.26 -10.04 11.77
N TYR A 88 -8.45 -10.57 11.96
CA TYR A 88 -9.69 -9.83 11.91
C TYR A 88 -10.42 -10.08 13.22
N LEU A 89 -10.84 -9.04 13.94
CA LEU A 89 -11.51 -9.22 15.22
C LEU A 89 -12.52 -8.12 15.51
N ASN A 90 -13.58 -8.46 16.22
CA ASN A 90 -14.49 -7.53 16.88
C ASN A 90 -14.48 -7.81 18.40
N GLU A 91 -15.38 -7.22 19.18
CA GLU A 91 -15.46 -7.42 20.63
C GLU A 91 -15.79 -8.86 21.11
N ASN A 92 -16.33 -9.70 20.22
CA ASN A 92 -16.89 -11.01 20.53
C ASN A 92 -16.09 -12.18 19.94
N GLU A 93 -15.45 -12.00 18.78
CA GLU A 93 -14.75 -13.05 18.06
C GLU A 93 -13.53 -12.52 17.29
N CYS A 94 -12.58 -13.41 17.00
CA CYS A 94 -11.44 -13.13 16.15
C CYS A 94 -11.10 -14.29 15.20
N ILE A 95 -10.53 -13.95 14.06
CA ILE A 95 -10.06 -14.85 13.02
C ILE A 95 -8.57 -14.61 12.84
N ILE A 96 -7.77 -15.67 12.97
CA ILE A 96 -6.37 -15.72 12.54
C ILE A 96 -6.31 -16.60 11.30
N THR A 97 -5.77 -16.10 10.19
CA THR A 97 -5.88 -16.79 8.89
C THR A 97 -4.70 -16.54 7.97
N SER A 98 -4.58 -17.34 6.91
CA SER A 98 -3.73 -17.05 5.76
C SER A 98 -4.36 -16.10 4.74
N LEU A 99 -5.68 -15.84 4.82
CA LEU A 99 -6.44 -15.06 3.85
C LEU A 99 -6.08 -13.56 3.92
N ASN A 100 -5.57 -13.03 2.81
CA ASN A 100 -5.47 -11.58 2.59
C ASN A 100 -6.82 -10.97 2.20
N LEU A 101 -6.99 -9.67 2.38
CA LEU A 101 -8.15 -8.93 1.88
C LEU A 101 -7.96 -8.56 0.41
N TYR A 102 -7.82 -9.55 -0.46
CA TYR A 102 -7.79 -9.38 -1.91
C TYR A 102 -8.78 -10.35 -2.54
N GLU A 103 -9.61 -9.86 -3.46
CA GLU A 103 -10.69 -10.63 -4.08
C GLU A 103 -10.21 -11.93 -4.74
N PHE A 104 -9.05 -11.89 -5.39
CA PHE A 104 -8.48 -13.10 -6.00
C PHE A 104 -8.18 -14.19 -4.96
N SER A 105 -7.69 -13.82 -3.76
CA SER A 105 -7.38 -14.78 -2.70
C SER A 105 -8.64 -15.42 -2.13
N GLN A 106 -9.76 -14.70 -2.08
CA GLN A 106 -11.02 -15.25 -1.56
C GLN A 106 -11.62 -16.34 -2.48
N VAL A 107 -11.36 -16.25 -3.79
CA VAL A 107 -11.97 -17.14 -4.80
C VAL A 107 -11.01 -18.22 -5.28
N ASN A 108 -9.72 -17.90 -5.45
CA ASN A 108 -8.77 -18.76 -6.17
C ASN A 108 -7.72 -19.42 -5.28
N ASN A 109 -7.63 -19.04 -3.99
CA ASN A 109 -6.66 -19.62 -3.08
C ASN A 109 -7.30 -20.64 -2.13
N ASN A 110 -6.49 -21.64 -1.78
CA ASN A 110 -6.76 -22.50 -0.63
C ASN A 110 -6.23 -21.80 0.62
N GLU A 111 -7.16 -21.36 1.46
CA GLU A 111 -6.90 -20.59 2.67
C GLU A 111 -7.34 -21.42 3.87
N MET A 112 -6.69 -21.16 4.99
CA MET A 112 -7.05 -21.75 6.27
C MET A 112 -7.10 -20.69 7.35
N GLY A 113 -7.92 -20.92 8.35
CA GLY A 113 -8.01 -20.02 9.48
C GLY A 113 -8.50 -20.73 10.72
N VAL A 114 -8.45 -19.99 11.82
CA VAL A 114 -9.01 -20.41 13.10
C VAL A 114 -9.88 -19.26 13.59
N LEU A 115 -11.13 -19.61 13.90
CA LEU A 115 -12.10 -18.72 14.54
C LEU A 115 -12.09 -18.96 16.04
N ILE A 116 -12.01 -17.89 16.81
CA ILE A 116 -11.96 -17.90 18.26
C ILE A 116 -13.08 -17.01 18.77
N TYR A 117 -13.98 -17.57 19.57
CA TYR A 117 -15.00 -16.80 20.27
C TYR A 117 -14.51 -16.46 21.67
N ARG A 118 -14.70 -15.21 22.09
CA ARG A 118 -14.28 -14.72 23.41
C ARG A 118 -14.95 -15.47 24.56
N ASN A 119 -16.22 -15.81 24.42
CA ASN A 119 -16.96 -16.53 25.47
C ASN A 119 -16.52 -18.00 25.62
N ASP A 120 -15.91 -18.54 24.57
CA ASP A 120 -15.49 -19.94 24.48
C ASP A 120 -14.03 -20.15 24.88
N ASP A 121 -13.18 -19.17 24.57
CA ASP A 121 -11.74 -19.17 24.88
C ASP A 121 -11.26 -17.73 25.12
N ALA A 122 -11.61 -17.22 26.30
CA ALA A 122 -11.33 -15.84 26.68
C ALA A 122 -9.84 -15.52 26.71
N LYS A 123 -9.00 -16.51 27.08
CA LYS A 123 -7.55 -16.33 27.17
C LYS A 123 -6.95 -16.17 25.78
N LEU A 124 -7.25 -17.08 24.86
CA LEU A 124 -6.71 -17.01 23.49
C LEU A 124 -7.19 -15.75 22.75
N TYR A 125 -8.46 -15.36 22.95
CA TYR A 125 -8.97 -14.09 22.43
C TYR A 125 -8.21 -12.89 23.01
N ALA A 126 -7.96 -12.87 24.33
CA ALA A 126 -7.23 -11.78 24.98
C ALA A 126 -5.79 -11.66 24.47
N ASP A 127 -5.06 -12.77 24.39
CA ASP A 127 -3.68 -12.79 23.86
C ASP A 127 -3.65 -12.28 22.40
N THR A 128 -4.61 -12.70 21.58
CA THR A 128 -4.76 -12.23 20.19
C THR A 128 -5.04 -10.72 20.13
N TYR A 129 -5.94 -10.24 20.99
CA TYR A 129 -6.31 -8.82 21.06
C TYR A 129 -5.13 -7.95 21.52
N GLU A 130 -4.36 -8.40 22.51
CA GLU A 130 -3.18 -7.69 22.99
C GLU A 130 -2.12 -7.52 21.90
N GLU A 131 -1.88 -8.56 21.10
CA GLU A 131 -0.95 -8.49 19.96
C GLU A 131 -1.48 -7.57 18.86
N ALA A 132 -2.78 -7.62 18.56
CA ALA A 132 -3.40 -6.68 17.62
C ALA A 132 -3.24 -5.22 18.08
N GLN A 133 -3.44 -4.96 19.37
CA GLN A 133 -3.20 -3.63 19.96
C GLN A 133 -1.73 -3.24 19.90
N ARG A 134 -0.79 -4.18 20.13
CA ARG A 134 0.64 -3.92 19.96
C ARG A 134 0.97 -3.50 18.54
N ILE A 135 0.45 -4.21 17.53
CA ILE A 135 0.62 -3.88 16.11
C ILE A 135 0.11 -2.47 15.84
N ILE A 136 -1.08 -2.11 16.32
CA ILE A 136 -1.62 -0.74 16.17
C ILE A 136 -0.70 0.31 16.80
N ARG A 137 -0.17 0.07 18.01
CA ARG A 137 0.72 1.03 18.71
C ARG A 137 2.04 1.28 17.99
N ILE A 138 2.58 0.29 17.29
CA ILE A 138 3.83 0.43 16.52
C ILE A 138 3.59 0.88 15.08
N SER A 139 2.33 1.08 14.68
CA SER A 139 1.96 1.53 13.34
C SER A 139 1.92 3.06 13.27
N ASP A 140 2.29 3.59 12.12
CA ASP A 140 2.18 5.02 11.84
C ASP A 140 0.73 5.34 11.49
N GLU A 141 0.06 6.19 12.28
CA GLU A 141 -1.29 6.66 11.98
C GLU A 141 -1.23 7.50 10.70
N VAL A 142 -1.85 7.01 9.63
CA VAL A 142 -1.89 7.75 8.37
C VAL A 142 -3.10 8.68 8.43
N ARG A 143 -2.89 9.87 9.01
CA ARG A 143 -3.80 10.99 8.78
C ARG A 143 -3.58 11.44 7.35
N MET A 144 -4.42 10.96 6.44
CA MET A 144 -4.24 11.18 5.01
C MET A 144 -4.59 12.64 4.66
N SER A 145 -3.73 13.59 5.00
CA SER A 145 -3.84 15.00 4.59
C SER A 145 -3.51 15.13 3.10
N LEU A 146 -4.45 15.68 2.33
CA LEU A 146 -4.15 16.21 1.00
C LEU A 146 -3.45 17.56 1.19
N GLU A 147 -2.11 17.59 1.16
CA GLU A 147 -1.45 18.80 0.70
C GLU A 147 -1.53 18.80 -0.83
N LYS A 148 -2.61 19.45 -1.29
CA LYS A 148 -2.72 19.92 -2.66
C LYS A 148 -1.62 20.97 -2.82
N VAL A 149 -0.47 20.58 -3.38
CA VAL A 149 0.56 21.54 -3.78
C VAL A 149 -0.07 22.41 -4.86
N THR A 150 -0.58 23.57 -4.46
CA THR A 150 -0.90 24.65 -5.38
C THR A 150 0.42 25.13 -5.95
N GLU A 151 0.64 24.81 -7.23
CA GLU A 151 1.63 25.45 -8.08
C GLU A 151 1.47 26.96 -7.91
N THR A 152 2.42 27.57 -7.20
CA THR A 152 2.47 29.02 -7.05
C THR A 152 3.29 29.53 -8.23
N GLU A 153 2.61 30.29 -9.09
CA GLU A 153 3.16 30.97 -10.25
C GLU A 153 4.37 31.83 -9.85
N ASN A 154 5.49 31.60 -10.53
CA ASN A 154 6.67 32.45 -10.49
C ASN A 154 6.38 33.78 -11.20
N GLN A 155 6.52 34.90 -10.50
CA GLN A 155 6.82 36.22 -11.09
C GLN A 155 8.07 36.78 -10.39
N PRO A 156 9.09 37.25 -11.15
CA PRO A 156 10.34 37.77 -10.60
C PRO A 156 10.32 39.30 -10.47
N GLU A 157 10.97 39.86 -9.45
CA GLU A 157 11.48 41.25 -9.41
C GLU A 157 12.45 41.38 -8.19
N PRO A 158 13.34 42.39 -8.11
CA PRO A 158 14.76 42.20 -7.81
C PRO A 158 15.28 42.88 -6.52
N SER A 159 16.41 42.34 -6.03
CA SER A 159 17.54 42.94 -5.28
C SER A 159 17.37 44.31 -4.57
N THR A 160 17.62 44.34 -3.26
CA THR A 160 18.66 45.22 -2.65
C THR A 160 19.01 44.84 -1.20
N LYS A 161 20.29 45.07 -0.88
CA LYS A 161 21.07 44.66 0.29
C LYS A 161 20.73 45.45 1.57
N THR A 162 20.87 44.82 2.75
CA THR A 162 21.76 45.33 3.82
C THR A 162 22.11 44.25 4.86
N MET A 163 23.34 44.36 5.36
CA MET A 163 24.10 43.44 6.20
C MET A 163 23.78 43.57 7.70
N SER A 164 23.91 42.46 8.44
CA SER A 164 24.67 42.40 9.70
C SER A 164 24.87 40.96 10.15
N ALA A 165 26.11 40.48 10.06
CA ALA A 165 26.67 39.30 10.73
C ALA A 165 27.18 39.71 12.14
N PRO A 166 27.79 38.84 12.98
CA PRO A 166 28.10 37.41 12.81
C PRO A 166 27.68 36.54 14.01
N THR A 167 27.86 35.22 13.96
CA THR A 167 28.64 34.43 14.94
C THR A 167 28.75 32.95 14.50
N ASN A 168 30.01 32.52 14.38
CA ASN A 168 30.61 31.18 14.45
C ASN A 168 30.11 30.01 13.60
N ALA A 169 30.99 29.66 12.66
CA ALA A 169 31.13 28.39 11.99
C ALA A 169 31.66 27.28 12.93
N ILE A 170 31.07 26.09 12.84
CA ILE A 170 31.81 24.84 12.63
C ILE A 170 31.11 24.10 11.48
N VAL A 171 31.87 23.91 10.41
CA VAL A 171 31.62 23.14 9.19
C VAL A 171 32.02 21.69 9.52
N THR A 172 31.35 20.60 9.10
CA THR A 172 31.35 19.91 7.78
C THR A 172 30.60 18.59 8.09
N SER A 173 29.79 17.91 7.28
CA SER A 173 29.66 17.71 5.83
C SER A 173 28.32 16.97 5.63
N THR A 174 27.29 17.58 5.02
CA THR A 174 26.90 17.46 3.60
C THR A 174 26.48 16.06 3.13
N THR A 175 25.18 15.94 2.79
CA THR A 175 24.58 15.43 1.52
C THR A 175 24.88 13.98 1.12
N ASP A 176 23.98 13.18 0.55
CA ASP A 176 22.59 13.33 0.13
C ASP A 176 22.09 11.95 -0.31
N ALA A 177 20.79 11.89 -0.62
CA ALA A 177 20.12 10.93 -1.49
C ALA A 177 19.72 9.58 -0.86
N ALA A 178 18.60 9.61 -0.14
CA ALA A 178 17.66 8.49 -0.21
C ALA A 178 17.08 8.44 -1.64
N PRO A 179 17.24 7.36 -2.40
CA PRO A 179 16.68 7.31 -3.74
C PRO A 179 15.19 6.98 -3.65
N SER A 180 14.37 7.93 -4.07
CA SER A 180 12.95 7.72 -4.37
C SER A 180 12.84 6.86 -5.63
N TYR A 181 12.53 5.58 -5.48
CA TYR A 181 12.38 4.64 -6.59
C TYR A 181 10.92 4.18 -6.73
N SER A 182 10.09 4.96 -7.42
CA SER A 182 8.85 4.45 -8.02
C SER A 182 9.17 3.85 -9.39
N LYS A 183 9.70 2.62 -9.41
CA LYS A 183 10.03 1.90 -10.64
C LYS A 183 8.75 1.47 -11.39
N LEU A 184 8.57 1.89 -12.63
CA LEU A 184 7.40 1.63 -13.49
C LEU A 184 7.74 0.67 -14.63
N THR A 185 6.77 -0.14 -15.07
CA THR A 185 6.95 -0.95 -16.30
C THR A 185 6.94 -0.05 -17.54
N THR A 186 7.54 -0.49 -18.65
CA THR A 186 7.54 0.29 -19.91
C THR A 186 6.12 0.70 -20.34
N ALA A 187 5.12 -0.16 -20.13
CA ALA A 187 3.72 0.17 -20.42
C ALA A 187 3.14 1.27 -19.51
N LYS A 188 3.55 1.31 -18.24
CA LYS A 188 3.13 2.36 -17.29
C LYS A 188 3.84 3.68 -17.57
N LEU A 189 5.14 3.64 -17.89
CA LEU A 189 5.91 4.81 -18.29
C LEU A 189 5.36 5.41 -19.59
N ALA A 190 4.99 4.58 -20.57
CA ALA A 190 4.38 5.05 -21.81
C ALA A 190 3.07 5.81 -21.55
N LYS A 191 2.23 5.28 -20.65
CA LYS A 191 0.97 5.92 -20.25
C LYS A 191 1.20 7.28 -19.56
N GLU A 192 2.24 7.39 -18.74
CA GLU A 192 2.61 8.65 -18.05
C GLU A 192 3.15 9.70 -19.02
N LEU A 193 3.90 9.28 -20.04
CA LEU A 193 4.41 10.15 -21.10
C LEU A 193 3.38 10.44 -22.22
N GLY A 194 2.16 9.90 -22.12
CA GLY A 194 1.12 10.04 -23.14
C GLY A 194 1.44 9.35 -24.48
N LEU A 195 2.33 8.35 -24.47
CA LEU A 195 2.78 7.59 -25.64
C LEU A 195 2.14 6.19 -25.68
N LYS A 196 2.10 5.57 -26.86
CA LYS A 196 1.80 4.13 -26.93
C LYS A 196 3.01 3.34 -26.46
N THR A 197 2.78 2.17 -25.86
CA THR A 197 3.86 1.27 -25.39
C THR A 197 4.86 0.93 -26.50
N GLN A 198 4.37 0.73 -27.73
CA GLN A 198 5.25 0.45 -28.88
C GLN A 198 6.12 1.65 -29.24
N GLU A 199 5.55 2.86 -29.25
CA GLU A 199 6.30 4.10 -29.53
C GLU A 199 7.39 4.35 -28.49
N LEU A 200 7.12 4.05 -27.21
CA LEU A 200 8.14 4.14 -26.17
C LEU A 200 9.22 3.06 -26.32
N ASN A 201 8.85 1.82 -26.66
CA ASN A 201 9.83 0.77 -26.96
C ASN A 201 10.75 1.16 -28.12
N ASP A 202 10.20 1.73 -29.19
CA ASP A 202 10.96 2.18 -30.35
C ASP A 202 11.92 3.32 -29.99
N LYS A 203 11.51 4.26 -29.13
CA LYS A 203 12.38 5.31 -28.59
C LYS A 203 13.49 4.76 -27.70
N LEU A 204 13.18 3.80 -26.83
CA LEU A 204 14.16 3.15 -25.96
C LEU A 204 15.19 2.33 -26.77
N LEU A 205 14.76 1.72 -27.87
CA LEU A 205 15.64 1.06 -28.84
C LEU A 205 16.52 2.07 -29.58
N ALA A 206 15.94 3.18 -30.05
CA ALA A 206 16.67 4.25 -30.75
C ALA A 206 17.68 4.96 -29.85
N ALA A 207 17.37 5.13 -28.56
CA ALA A 207 18.27 5.64 -27.53
C ALA A 207 19.33 4.63 -27.08
N GLY A 208 19.26 3.37 -27.54
CA GLY A 208 20.18 2.31 -27.17
C GLY A 208 20.01 1.80 -25.74
N TYR A 209 18.89 2.11 -25.08
CA TYR A 209 18.57 1.64 -23.72
C TYR A 209 18.02 0.21 -23.72
N LEU A 210 17.43 -0.22 -24.83
CA LEU A 210 17.02 -1.60 -25.08
C LEU A 210 17.73 -2.14 -26.33
N GLN A 211 17.91 -3.45 -26.40
CA GLN A 211 18.42 -4.16 -27.56
C GLN A 211 17.53 -5.37 -27.86
N SER A 212 17.25 -5.64 -29.13
CA SER A 212 16.55 -6.85 -29.55
C SER A 212 17.55 -8.01 -29.66
N GLN A 213 17.40 -9.02 -28.82
CA GLN A 213 18.19 -10.26 -28.86
C GLN A 213 17.20 -11.45 -28.94
N ASP A 214 17.31 -12.25 -30.00
CA ASP A 214 16.44 -13.41 -30.26
C ASP A 214 14.92 -13.12 -30.22
N GLY A 215 14.52 -11.89 -30.57
CA GLY A 215 13.12 -11.46 -30.56
C GLY A 215 12.61 -10.96 -29.20
N GLU A 216 13.46 -10.93 -28.17
CA GLU A 216 13.17 -10.34 -26.86
C GLU A 216 13.90 -8.99 -26.67
N LEU A 217 13.26 -8.06 -25.96
CA LEU A 217 13.82 -6.76 -25.62
C LEU A 217 14.63 -6.85 -24.33
N VAL A 218 15.96 -6.78 -24.44
CA VAL A 218 16.90 -6.89 -23.34
C VAL A 218 17.45 -5.51 -22.95
N LEU A 219 17.60 -5.27 -21.65
CA LEU A 219 18.15 -4.02 -21.12
C LEU A 219 19.67 -3.93 -21.36
N THR A 220 20.13 -2.82 -21.94
CA THR A 220 21.56 -2.54 -22.14
C THR A 220 22.19 -1.88 -20.91
N ASP A 221 23.53 -1.79 -20.87
CA ASP A 221 24.23 -1.06 -19.81
C ASP A 221 23.87 0.44 -19.81
N ALA A 222 23.65 1.04 -20.98
CA ALA A 222 23.14 2.42 -21.10
C ALA A 222 21.73 2.57 -20.50
N GLY A 223 20.86 1.59 -20.74
CA GLY A 223 19.52 1.54 -20.14
C GLY A 223 19.58 1.41 -18.61
N ARG A 224 20.53 0.65 -18.07
CA ARG A 224 20.74 0.53 -16.62
C ARG A 224 21.21 1.84 -15.98
N VAL A 225 22.11 2.57 -16.65
CA VAL A 225 22.57 3.90 -16.20
C VAL A 225 21.43 4.91 -16.24
N ALA A 226 20.53 4.80 -17.23
CA ALA A 226 19.35 5.66 -17.35
C ALA A 226 18.19 5.28 -16.40
N GLY A 227 18.43 4.38 -15.42
CA GLY A 227 17.45 4.00 -14.40
C GLY A 227 16.65 2.73 -14.71
N GLY A 228 16.99 2.01 -15.79
CA GLY A 228 16.39 0.73 -16.15
C GLY A 228 16.81 -0.44 -15.26
N VAL A 229 15.88 -1.34 -14.96
CA VAL A 229 16.12 -2.59 -14.23
C VAL A 229 15.39 -3.74 -14.94
N SER A 230 16.12 -4.77 -15.38
CA SER A 230 15.51 -5.98 -15.94
C SER A 230 15.01 -6.90 -14.81
N LYS A 231 13.82 -7.46 -14.96
CA LYS A 231 13.24 -8.50 -14.10
C LYS A 231 12.69 -9.65 -14.95
N LYS A 232 12.83 -10.88 -14.45
CA LYS A 232 12.18 -12.07 -15.03
C LYS A 232 10.75 -12.22 -14.52
N GLY A 233 9.80 -12.32 -15.44
CA GLY A 233 8.39 -12.60 -15.17
C GLY A 233 7.95 -13.95 -15.71
N LYS A 234 6.67 -14.29 -15.51
CA LYS A 234 6.05 -15.52 -16.05
C LYS A 234 5.99 -15.56 -17.59
N PHE A 235 6.23 -14.44 -18.28
CA PHE A 235 6.10 -14.27 -19.72
C PHE A 235 7.39 -13.77 -20.40
N GLY A 236 8.56 -13.91 -19.74
CA GLY A 236 9.85 -13.43 -20.25
C GLY A 236 10.50 -12.34 -19.39
N GLU A 237 11.62 -11.80 -19.84
CA GLU A 237 12.27 -10.64 -19.22
C GLU A 237 11.51 -9.35 -19.54
N PHE A 238 11.34 -8.48 -18.54
CA PHE A 238 10.72 -7.17 -18.69
C PHE A 238 11.48 -6.09 -17.94
N CYS A 239 11.45 -4.87 -18.46
CA CYS A 239 12.19 -3.74 -17.91
C CYS A 239 11.31 -2.84 -17.04
N LEU A 240 11.91 -2.34 -15.96
CA LEU A 240 11.37 -1.32 -15.07
C LEU A 240 12.21 -0.05 -15.16
N TRP A 241 11.59 1.12 -15.13
CA TRP A 241 12.22 2.43 -15.32
C TRP A 241 11.82 3.37 -14.18
N ASP A 242 12.61 4.40 -13.92
CA ASP A 242 12.25 5.42 -12.93
C ASP A 242 11.08 6.29 -13.42
N ALA A 243 10.16 6.65 -12.51
CA ALA A 243 9.10 7.60 -12.84
C ALA A 243 9.72 8.96 -13.15
N GLY A 244 9.31 9.56 -14.27
CA GLY A 244 9.90 10.80 -14.80
C GLY A 244 11.13 10.61 -15.70
N MET A 245 11.49 9.37 -16.07
CA MET A 245 12.52 9.14 -17.08
C MET A 245 12.11 9.79 -18.42
N VAL A 246 12.99 10.63 -18.96
CA VAL A 246 12.82 11.27 -20.27
C VAL A 246 13.58 10.44 -21.32
N VAL A 247 12.89 10.07 -22.40
CA VAL A 247 13.42 9.30 -23.54
C VAL A 247 13.35 10.11 -24.83
#